data_AF-A0A945FZF1-F1
#
_entry.id   AF-A0A945FZF1-F1
#
_cell.length_a   1.000
_cell.length_b   1.000
_cell.length_c   1.000
_cell.angle_alpha   90.00
_cell.angle_beta   90.00
_cell.angle_gamma   90.00
#
_symmetry.space_group_name_H-M   'P 1'
#
loop_
_entity.id
_entity.type
_entity.pdbx_description
1 polymer ?
#
loop_
_entity_poly.entity_id
_entity_poly.type
_entity_poly.pdbx_seq_one_letter_code
_entity_poly.pdbx_strand_id
1 'polypeptide(L)'
;MGSYKFKLTGKFIYPLLSLFLLIYQPLLIAEELIYGKYQSKKELQSLAKQGDDEAKYFLALSLEWGRYSFEEDKKTALRLFKESAENNYGESQYRLYLAYKNGLVGVKIDKKQSKIWFYKALNNEHPSALSEMGSFYWFGEYKEYPKNYKKAVEWYKKAAEKGDAYSYDALADAYLYGEGVEKNKKKSIKYRFKAAELGNSFAQNNLGIMYSEGDGVSKNIEKAIFWYKKASKNLHLKADFNLGKLFQFDLEDFEKAAYWYQKAIDRYNDEANAYLGLLYATGKGVEKDLKKAYELFQNGANDGDIQAQARLAQSYYYGSGVPKNYLKAAKWYRKSAEEGVIIAQFRLGYMLYKGLGVEKDIIESYFWFNLAASSGNEDAKTNIIVLEKEMSVEQVDHAQNYDYENRDNKKIVESKEKLYSGKIRPKGTGFRVSKAGHILTNQHVIDKCKKVFVNHKQILVLASDNVNDLALLQGESSSSVSYFRSGRAIGLGESVVVTGYPLRGILGDGLNVSEGIVSALSGMDNDSRHLQISAAVNAGNSGGPLHDEKGLIVGIIVSKINAVKSAKVLGDVVQGANFAIKQSTALSFLGANSVNYAFNEKSKKINISKIAEAAKKYTVLIECQ
;
A
#
# COMPACT_ATOMS: atom_id res chain seq x y z
N MET A 1 35.62 -7.09 3.98
CA MET A 1 35.16 -5.75 4.39
C MET A 1 34.67 -5.01 3.15
N GLY A 2 33.37 -5.08 2.87
CA GLY A 2 32.73 -4.36 1.77
C GLY A 2 31.52 -3.63 2.34
N SER A 3 31.66 -2.33 2.55
CA SER A 3 30.56 -1.46 3.00
C SER A 3 29.45 -1.49 1.96
N TYR A 4 28.30 -2.08 2.28
CA TYR A 4 27.05 -1.88 1.56
C TYR A 4 26.65 -0.41 1.70
N LYS A 5 27.18 0.45 0.82
CA LYS A 5 26.67 1.80 0.61
C LYS A 5 25.31 1.65 -0.05
N PHE A 6 24.25 1.63 0.76
CA PHE A 6 22.92 1.97 0.27
C PHE A 6 23.02 3.39 -0.31
N LYS A 7 23.07 3.50 -1.64
CA LYS A 7 22.70 4.74 -2.31
C LYS A 7 21.21 4.92 -2.04
N LEU A 8 20.88 5.65 -0.98
CA LEU A 8 19.59 6.30 -0.84
C LEU A 8 19.48 7.27 -2.01
N THR A 9 18.97 6.80 -3.15
CA THR A 9 18.47 7.68 -4.19
C THR A 9 17.19 8.31 -3.65
N GLY A 10 17.34 9.40 -2.90
CA GLY A 10 16.27 10.29 -2.48
C GLY A 10 15.64 10.98 -3.67
N LYS A 11 15.02 10.21 -4.58
CA LYS A 11 14.10 10.77 -5.57
C LYS A 11 12.74 10.92 -4.90
N PHE A 12 12.42 12.18 -4.65
CA PHE A 12 11.14 12.72 -4.21
C PHE A 12 9.93 11.87 -4.65
N ILE A 13 9.22 11.32 -3.66
CA ILE A 13 7.80 10.95 -3.80
C ILE A 13 7.07 11.74 -2.71
N TYR A 14 6.75 13.01 -3.00
CA TYR A 14 6.11 13.94 -2.06
C TYR A 14 4.61 14.26 -2.29
N PRO A 15 3.82 13.62 -3.18
CA PRO A 15 2.42 14.03 -3.29
C PRO A 15 1.53 13.46 -2.16
N LEU A 16 1.85 12.28 -1.61
CA LEU A 16 0.95 11.54 -0.70
C LEU A 16 1.09 11.89 0.79
N LEU A 17 2.22 12.48 1.21
CA LEU A 17 2.44 12.91 2.59
C LEU A 17 1.72 14.22 2.94
N SER A 18 1.22 14.93 1.92
CA SER A 18 0.52 16.20 2.09
C SER A 18 -0.74 16.03 2.94
N LEU A 19 -1.58 15.01 2.73
CA LEU A 19 -2.86 14.92 3.46
C LEU A 19 -2.70 14.68 4.97
N PHE A 20 -1.78 13.81 5.40
CA PHE A 20 -1.56 13.52 6.82
C PHE A 20 -0.88 14.70 7.54
N LEU A 21 0.08 15.38 6.88
CA LEU A 21 0.70 16.61 7.41
C LEU A 21 -0.24 17.82 7.34
N LEU A 22 -1.18 17.88 6.39
CA LEU A 22 -2.17 18.96 6.26
C LEU A 22 -3.37 18.82 7.22
N ILE A 23 -3.62 17.60 7.71
CA ILE A 23 -4.75 17.27 8.59
C ILE A 23 -4.30 17.11 10.05
N TYR A 24 -3.24 16.33 10.32
CA TYR A 24 -2.89 15.92 11.68
C TYR A 24 -1.79 16.75 12.35
N GLN A 25 -0.82 17.31 11.60
CA GLN A 25 0.21 18.15 12.20
C GLN A 25 -0.32 19.50 12.73
N PRO A 26 -1.21 20.21 12.02
CA PRO A 26 -1.91 21.37 12.57
C PRO A 26 -2.73 21.01 13.81
N LEU A 27 -3.17 19.75 13.94
CA LEU A 27 -4.06 19.28 15.02
C LEU A 27 -3.36 19.20 16.39
N LEU A 28 -2.18 18.58 16.45
CA LEU A 28 -1.38 18.45 17.68
C LEU A 28 -0.69 19.77 18.05
N ILE A 29 -0.26 20.52 17.04
CA ILE A 29 0.39 21.82 17.22
C ILE A 29 -0.64 22.88 17.64
N ALA A 30 -1.89 22.81 17.16
CA ALA A 30 -2.92 23.76 17.55
C ALA A 30 -3.26 23.69 19.04
N GLU A 31 -3.38 22.51 19.66
CA GLU A 31 -3.70 22.45 21.10
C GLU A 31 -2.55 22.99 21.96
N GLU A 32 -1.31 22.59 21.72
CA GLU A 32 -0.15 23.13 22.46
C GLU A 32 0.02 24.65 22.25
N LEU A 33 -0.18 25.15 21.02
CA LEU A 33 -0.13 26.58 20.72
C LEU A 33 -1.27 27.35 21.38
N ILE A 34 -2.50 26.80 21.38
CA ILE A 34 -3.66 27.46 21.99
C ILE A 34 -3.48 27.50 23.52
N TYR A 35 -3.08 26.41 24.17
CA TYR A 35 -2.81 26.39 25.62
C TYR A 35 -1.63 27.30 26.01
N GLY A 36 -0.62 27.41 25.16
CA GLY A 36 0.50 28.31 25.39
C GLY A 36 0.17 29.79 25.21
N LYS A 37 -0.90 30.11 24.47
CA LYS A 37 -1.21 31.48 24.02
C LYS A 37 -2.46 32.08 24.66
N TYR A 38 -3.48 31.28 24.96
CA TYR A 38 -4.73 31.72 25.56
C TYR A 38 -4.94 31.01 26.91
N GLN A 39 -5.18 31.78 27.96
CA GLN A 39 -5.37 31.28 29.32
C GLN A 39 -6.68 30.51 29.48
N SER A 40 -7.69 30.77 28.64
CA SER A 40 -8.95 30.04 28.70
C SER A 40 -9.75 30.05 27.39
N LYS A 41 -10.70 29.11 27.28
CA LYS A 41 -11.73 29.08 26.23
C LYS A 41 -12.50 30.41 26.15
N LYS A 42 -12.83 31.01 27.30
CA LYS A 42 -13.60 32.25 27.38
C LYS A 42 -12.81 33.43 26.81
N GLU A 43 -11.50 33.49 27.10
CA GLU A 43 -10.62 34.51 26.56
C GLU A 43 -10.53 34.43 25.03
N LEU A 44 -10.27 33.24 24.47
CA LEU A 44 -10.21 33.02 23.03
C LEU A 44 -11.52 33.44 22.34
N GLN A 45 -12.68 33.06 22.90
CA GLN A 45 -13.97 33.48 22.38
C GLN A 45 -14.20 34.99 22.50
N SER A 46 -13.73 35.62 23.58
CA SER A 46 -13.87 37.05 23.81
C SER A 46 -13.06 37.85 22.79
N LEU A 47 -11.78 37.51 22.61
CA LEU A 47 -10.89 38.17 21.64
C LEU A 47 -11.39 37.99 20.21
N ALA A 48 -11.82 36.78 19.84
CA ALA A 48 -12.39 36.55 18.51
C ALA A 48 -13.66 37.40 18.26
N LYS A 49 -14.51 37.59 19.29
CA LYS A 49 -15.69 38.48 19.22
C LYS A 49 -15.32 39.96 19.15
N GLN A 50 -14.21 40.36 19.76
CA GLN A 50 -13.67 41.72 19.71
C GLN A 50 -13.00 42.04 18.36
N GLY A 51 -12.88 41.05 17.48
CA GLY A 51 -12.38 41.24 16.12
C GLY A 51 -10.95 40.78 15.91
N ASP A 52 -10.27 40.24 16.92
CA ASP A 52 -8.90 39.74 16.81
C ASP A 52 -8.83 38.55 15.81
N ASP A 53 -8.11 38.77 14.70
CA ASP A 53 -8.12 37.83 13.57
C ASP A 53 -7.33 36.55 13.84
N GLU A 54 -6.36 36.61 14.75
CA GLU A 54 -5.60 35.44 15.20
C GLU A 54 -6.45 34.57 16.14
N ALA A 55 -7.17 35.20 17.07
CA ALA A 55 -8.13 34.53 17.93
C ALA A 55 -9.27 33.91 17.10
N LYS A 56 -9.77 34.60 16.05
CA LYS A 56 -10.71 34.00 15.09
C LYS A 56 -10.13 32.77 14.42
N TYR A 57 -8.88 32.82 13.97
CA TYR A 57 -8.20 31.68 13.33
C TYR A 57 -8.10 30.47 14.28
N PHE A 58 -7.62 30.66 15.50
CA PHE A 58 -7.48 29.57 16.47
C PHE A 58 -8.84 29.03 16.96
N LEU A 59 -9.83 29.91 17.15
CA LEU A 59 -11.21 29.49 17.42
C LEU A 59 -11.78 28.68 16.25
N ALA A 60 -11.55 29.09 15.01
CA ALA A 60 -11.99 28.37 13.82
C ALA A 60 -11.33 26.98 13.72
N LEU A 61 -10.03 26.86 13.99
CA LEU A 61 -9.34 25.56 14.07
C LEU A 61 -9.94 24.65 15.14
N SER A 62 -10.27 25.20 16.31
CA SER A 62 -10.85 24.43 17.42
C SER A 62 -12.24 23.87 17.06
N LEU A 63 -13.05 24.69 16.38
CA LEU A 63 -14.39 24.33 15.92
C LEU A 63 -14.38 23.39 14.71
N GLU A 64 -13.37 23.45 13.84
CA GLU A 64 -13.28 22.56 12.68
C GLU A 64 -13.17 21.08 13.08
N TRP A 65 -12.49 20.80 14.20
CA TRP A 65 -12.13 19.45 14.64
C TRP A 65 -12.79 19.00 15.95
N GLY A 66 -13.59 19.87 16.58
CA GLY A 66 -14.18 19.59 17.90
C GLY A 66 -13.10 19.33 18.96
N ARG A 67 -12.24 20.32 19.20
CA ARG A 67 -11.08 20.25 20.10
C ARG A 67 -11.05 21.42 21.09
N TYR A 68 -10.16 21.38 22.08
CA TYR A 68 -10.08 22.42 23.13
C TYR A 68 -11.43 22.67 23.84
N SER A 69 -12.14 21.58 24.14
CA SER A 69 -13.49 21.60 24.73
C SER A 69 -14.55 22.35 23.88
N PHE A 70 -14.33 22.50 22.57
CA PHE A 70 -15.35 22.91 21.62
C PHE A 70 -15.95 21.70 20.91
N GLU A 71 -17.24 21.79 20.59
CA GLU A 71 -17.89 20.85 19.69
C GLU A 71 -17.54 21.21 18.24
N GLU A 72 -17.61 20.22 17.36
CA GLU A 72 -17.37 20.42 15.95
C GLU A 72 -18.48 21.31 15.33
N ASP A 73 -18.08 22.45 14.75
CA ASP A 73 -18.96 23.36 14.03
C ASP A 73 -18.21 23.97 12.82
N LYS A 74 -18.20 23.19 11.73
CA LYS A 74 -17.55 23.56 10.47
C LYS A 74 -18.15 24.81 9.84
N LYS A 75 -19.44 25.09 10.07
CA LYS A 75 -20.11 26.28 9.53
C LYS A 75 -19.56 27.54 10.20
N THR A 76 -19.46 27.55 11.53
CA THR A 76 -18.87 28.67 12.26
C THR A 76 -17.38 28.78 12.01
N ALA A 77 -16.65 27.65 11.95
CA ALA A 77 -15.23 27.64 11.62
C ALA A 77 -14.96 28.30 10.25
N LEU A 78 -15.69 27.91 9.20
CA LEU A 78 -15.55 28.50 7.87
C LEU A 78 -15.84 30.00 7.87
N ARG A 79 -16.86 30.45 8.60
CA ARG A 79 -17.20 31.88 8.72
C ARG A 79 -16.03 32.65 9.35
N LEU A 80 -15.50 32.17 10.46
CA LEU A 80 -14.38 32.80 11.17
C LEU A 80 -13.10 32.82 10.34
N PHE A 81 -12.78 31.74 9.61
CA PHE A 81 -11.66 31.74 8.67
C PHE A 81 -11.84 32.79 7.58
N LYS A 82 -13.05 32.94 7.01
CA LYS A 82 -13.32 33.97 6.00
C LYS A 82 -13.16 35.38 6.54
N GLU A 83 -13.78 35.69 7.69
CA GLU A 83 -13.67 37.01 8.33
C GLU A 83 -12.20 37.38 8.61
N SER A 84 -11.45 36.47 9.21
CA SER A 84 -10.02 36.66 9.50
C SER A 84 -9.18 36.80 8.21
N ALA A 85 -9.45 35.98 7.18
CA ALA A 85 -8.73 36.05 5.92
C ALA A 85 -9.04 37.32 5.09
N GLU A 86 -10.27 37.83 5.19
CA GLU A 86 -10.70 39.08 4.55
C GLU A 86 -10.05 40.30 5.21
N ASN A 87 -9.76 40.23 6.51
CA ASN A 87 -8.93 41.20 7.23
C ASN A 87 -7.41 41.02 7.02
N ASN A 88 -7.03 40.31 5.95
CA ASN A 88 -5.65 40.07 5.56
C ASN A 88 -4.80 39.25 6.58
N TYR A 89 -5.43 38.39 7.39
CA TYR A 89 -4.68 37.43 8.19
C TYR A 89 -4.20 36.24 7.33
N GLY A 90 -2.88 36.16 7.12
CA GLY A 90 -2.25 35.23 6.17
C GLY A 90 -2.59 33.76 6.42
N GLU A 91 -2.68 33.36 7.68
CA GLU A 91 -2.82 31.97 8.11
C GLU A 91 -4.23 31.48 7.81
N SER A 92 -5.23 32.36 7.95
CA SER A 92 -6.59 32.11 7.49
C SER A 92 -6.68 32.09 5.97
N GLN A 93 -5.95 32.96 5.25
CA GLN A 93 -5.90 32.92 3.77
C GLN A 93 -5.31 31.59 3.28
N TYR A 94 -4.19 31.14 3.87
CA TYR A 94 -3.56 29.87 3.53
C TYR A 94 -4.44 28.67 3.94
N ARG A 95 -5.13 28.75 5.09
CA ARG A 95 -6.09 27.71 5.48
C ARG A 95 -7.26 27.60 4.51
N LEU A 96 -7.82 28.72 4.03
CA LEU A 96 -8.87 28.72 3.02
C LEU A 96 -8.38 28.18 1.67
N TYR A 97 -7.14 28.50 1.28
CA TYR A 97 -6.50 27.88 0.11
C TYR A 97 -6.54 26.35 0.21
N LEU A 98 -6.08 25.79 1.34
CA LEU A 98 -6.07 24.34 1.59
C LEU A 98 -7.49 23.76 1.69
N ALA A 99 -8.41 24.50 2.31
CA ALA A 99 -9.80 24.08 2.45
C ALA A 99 -10.47 23.90 1.08
N TYR A 100 -10.36 24.87 0.19
CA TYR A 100 -10.92 24.76 -1.15
C TYR A 100 -10.14 23.83 -2.07
N LYS A 101 -8.82 23.64 -1.83
CA LYS A 101 -8.00 22.66 -2.58
C LYS A 101 -8.44 21.23 -2.30
N ASN A 102 -8.70 20.91 -1.02
CA ASN A 102 -8.88 19.53 -0.55
C ASN A 102 -10.29 19.22 0.00
N GLY A 103 -11.21 20.18 0.00
CA GLY A 103 -12.57 20.02 0.54
C GLY A 103 -12.63 19.94 2.07
N LEU A 104 -11.80 20.71 2.78
CA LEU A 104 -11.77 20.75 4.27
C LEU A 104 -12.83 21.71 4.84
N VAL A 105 -12.99 21.75 6.16
CA VAL A 105 -13.93 22.66 6.88
C VAL A 105 -15.35 22.72 6.27
N GLY A 106 -15.82 21.62 5.67
CA GLY A 106 -17.17 21.50 5.10
C GLY A 106 -17.39 22.20 3.76
N VAL A 107 -16.33 22.70 3.08
CA VAL A 107 -16.46 23.19 1.69
C VAL A 107 -16.26 22.07 0.69
N LYS A 108 -16.90 22.18 -0.49
CA LYS A 108 -16.55 21.33 -1.64
C LYS A 108 -15.24 21.81 -2.25
N ILE A 109 -14.52 20.89 -2.90
CA ILE A 109 -13.33 21.23 -3.70
C ILE A 109 -13.73 22.28 -4.74
N ASP A 110 -13.06 23.44 -4.72
CA ASP A 110 -13.28 24.56 -5.63
C ASP A 110 -11.94 25.15 -6.05
N LYS A 111 -11.51 24.80 -7.27
CA LYS A 111 -10.24 25.24 -7.83
C LYS A 111 -10.16 26.77 -7.99
N LYS A 112 -11.27 27.44 -8.27
CA LYS A 112 -11.29 28.89 -8.46
C LYS A 112 -11.09 29.60 -7.13
N GLN A 113 -11.84 29.21 -6.10
CA GLN A 113 -11.68 29.76 -4.76
C GLN A 113 -10.31 29.44 -4.16
N SER A 114 -9.83 28.20 -4.33
CA SER A 114 -8.48 27.80 -3.89
C SER A 114 -7.40 28.71 -4.50
N LYS A 115 -7.45 28.96 -5.82
CA LYS A 115 -6.52 29.85 -6.51
C LYS A 115 -6.60 31.30 -6.01
N ILE A 116 -7.80 31.82 -5.74
CA ILE A 116 -7.98 33.17 -5.17
C ILE A 116 -7.30 33.28 -3.80
N TRP A 117 -7.59 32.36 -2.88
CA TRP A 117 -7.02 32.39 -1.53
C TRP A 117 -5.52 32.12 -1.53
N PHE A 118 -5.04 31.27 -2.44
CA PHE A 118 -3.61 31.03 -2.64
C PHE A 118 -2.86 32.33 -2.96
N TYR A 119 -3.32 33.10 -3.96
CA TYR A 119 -2.64 34.35 -4.32
C TYR A 119 -2.81 35.43 -3.27
N LYS A 120 -3.92 35.46 -2.51
CA LYS A 120 -4.03 36.35 -1.35
C LYS A 120 -2.95 36.03 -0.32
N ALA A 121 -2.81 34.77 0.08
CA ALA A 121 -1.76 34.33 1.00
C ALA A 121 -0.34 34.59 0.45
N LEU A 122 -0.13 34.35 -0.86
CA LEU A 122 1.13 34.60 -1.53
C LEU A 122 1.51 36.08 -1.54
N ASN A 123 0.56 36.97 -1.85
CA ASN A 123 0.75 38.41 -1.86
C ASN A 123 0.97 38.98 -0.45
N ASN A 124 0.45 38.29 0.57
CA ASN A 124 0.72 38.56 1.98
C ASN A 124 2.05 37.96 2.47
N GLU A 125 2.87 37.43 1.56
CA GLU A 125 4.16 36.79 1.85
C GLU A 125 4.06 35.63 2.87
N HIS A 126 2.93 34.93 2.92
CA HIS A 126 2.74 33.80 3.83
C HIS A 126 3.80 32.71 3.56
N PRO A 127 4.59 32.26 4.56
CA PRO A 127 5.75 31.40 4.36
C PRO A 127 5.42 30.12 3.58
N SER A 128 4.33 29.43 3.94
CA SER A 128 3.93 28.20 3.26
C SER A 128 3.38 28.45 1.86
N ALA A 129 2.82 29.63 1.57
CA ALA A 129 2.35 29.95 0.22
C ALA A 129 3.53 30.24 -0.72
N LEU A 130 4.56 30.94 -0.22
CA LEU A 130 5.83 31.13 -0.91
C LEU A 130 6.51 29.78 -1.19
N SER A 131 6.51 28.89 -0.19
CA SER A 131 7.05 27.54 -0.28
C SER A 131 6.31 26.69 -1.33
N GLU A 132 4.98 26.72 -1.33
CA GLU A 132 4.12 26.03 -2.31
C GLU A 132 4.39 26.54 -3.74
N MET A 133 4.62 27.85 -3.93
CA MET A 133 5.04 28.40 -5.22
C MET A 133 6.42 27.87 -5.66
N GLY A 134 7.34 27.69 -4.71
CA GLY A 134 8.61 26.99 -4.95
C GLY A 134 8.39 25.57 -5.47
N SER A 135 7.50 24.81 -4.82
CA SER A 135 7.13 23.45 -5.23
C SER A 135 6.52 23.40 -6.63
N PHE A 136 5.66 24.36 -6.99
CA PHE A 136 5.08 24.43 -8.34
C PHE A 136 6.14 24.49 -9.43
N TYR A 137 7.16 25.34 -9.26
CA TYR A 137 8.29 25.40 -10.19
C TYR A 137 9.24 24.20 -10.05
N TRP A 138 9.37 23.60 -8.88
CA TRP A 138 10.26 22.46 -8.68
C TRP A 138 9.77 21.22 -9.44
N PHE A 139 8.48 20.92 -9.33
CA PHE A 139 7.87 19.72 -9.93
C PHE A 139 7.30 19.98 -11.32
N GLY A 140 6.90 21.22 -11.63
CA GLY A 140 6.29 21.56 -12.91
C GLY A 140 4.86 21.07 -13.07
N GLU A 141 4.10 20.96 -11.96
CA GLU A 141 2.78 20.32 -11.92
C GLU A 141 1.69 21.09 -12.69
N TYR A 142 1.88 22.40 -12.87
CA TYR A 142 0.92 23.27 -13.55
C TYR A 142 1.49 23.78 -14.85
N LYS A 143 0.67 23.84 -15.90
CA LYS A 143 1.08 24.34 -17.22
C LYS A 143 1.59 25.77 -17.14
N GLU A 144 1.04 26.59 -16.25
CA GLU A 144 1.47 27.96 -15.99
C GLU A 144 2.84 28.05 -15.28
N TYR A 145 3.25 26.98 -14.61
CA TYR A 145 4.50 26.89 -13.83
C TYR A 145 5.34 25.72 -14.31
N PRO A 146 5.90 25.78 -15.54
CA PRO A 146 6.75 24.71 -16.03
C PRO A 146 7.97 24.54 -15.13
N LYS A 147 8.45 23.29 -15.05
CA LYS A 147 9.59 22.92 -14.19
C LYS A 147 10.78 23.86 -14.41
N ASN A 148 11.20 24.54 -13.35
CA ASN A 148 12.29 25.49 -13.34
C ASN A 148 12.91 25.57 -11.93
N TYR A 149 14.01 24.83 -11.73
CA TYR A 149 14.69 24.77 -10.44
C TYR A 149 15.23 26.12 -9.95
N LYS A 150 15.67 27.00 -10.85
CA LYS A 150 16.20 28.33 -10.47
C LYS A 150 15.10 29.19 -9.85
N LYS A 151 13.92 29.26 -10.48
CA LYS A 151 12.75 29.94 -9.92
C LYS A 151 12.28 29.29 -8.62
N ALA A 152 12.26 27.95 -8.56
CA ALA A 152 11.90 27.25 -7.34
C ALA A 152 12.78 27.64 -6.15
N VAL A 153 14.10 27.68 -6.35
CA VAL A 153 15.06 28.12 -5.33
C VAL A 153 14.82 29.58 -4.92
N GLU A 154 14.51 30.48 -5.87
CA GLU A 154 14.20 31.88 -5.55
C GLU A 154 12.99 31.99 -4.60
N TRP A 155 11.94 31.21 -4.84
CA TRP A 155 10.76 31.16 -3.96
C TRP A 155 11.06 30.50 -2.61
N TYR A 156 11.80 29.38 -2.61
CA TYR A 156 12.21 28.75 -1.35
C TYR A 156 13.10 29.64 -0.50
N LYS A 157 13.98 30.46 -1.10
CA LYS A 157 14.76 31.46 -0.34
C LYS A 157 13.84 32.47 0.35
N LYS A 158 12.86 33.03 -0.36
CA LYS A 158 11.88 33.97 0.23
C LYS A 158 11.11 33.32 1.38
N ALA A 159 10.64 32.10 1.20
CA ALA A 159 9.92 31.36 2.24
C ALA A 159 10.82 31.05 3.46
N ALA A 160 12.06 30.62 3.22
CA ALA A 160 13.04 30.32 4.27
C ALA A 160 13.44 31.57 5.08
N GLU A 161 13.55 32.74 4.43
CA GLU A 161 13.76 34.03 5.10
C GLU A 161 12.63 34.37 6.08
N LYS A 162 11.41 33.91 5.81
CA LYS A 162 10.25 34.01 6.71
C LYS A 162 10.13 32.85 7.71
N GLY A 163 11.13 31.97 7.79
CA GLY A 163 11.17 30.88 8.76
C GLY A 163 10.52 29.57 8.32
N ASP A 164 10.19 29.39 7.03
CA ASP A 164 9.60 28.13 6.54
C ASP A 164 10.62 26.98 6.61
N ALA A 165 10.37 26.02 7.51
CA ALA A 165 11.27 24.91 7.77
C ALA A 165 11.39 23.95 6.57
N TYR A 166 10.32 23.78 5.79
CA TYR A 166 10.33 22.97 4.57
C TYR A 166 11.24 23.59 3.50
N SER A 167 11.16 24.90 3.30
CA SER A 167 11.98 25.60 2.32
C SER A 167 13.46 25.54 2.66
N TYR A 168 13.83 25.56 3.94
CA TYR A 168 15.20 25.27 4.35
C TYR A 168 15.66 23.86 3.95
N ASP A 169 14.82 22.84 4.11
CA ASP A 169 15.14 21.47 3.69
C ASP A 169 15.22 21.33 2.16
N ALA A 170 14.30 21.97 1.42
CA ALA A 170 14.34 22.02 -0.04
C ALA A 170 15.59 22.74 -0.57
N LEU A 171 16.01 23.84 0.07
CA LEU A 171 17.28 24.51 -0.23
C LEU A 171 18.48 23.62 0.10
N ALA A 172 18.41 22.83 1.16
CA ALA A 172 19.45 21.86 1.48
C ALA A 172 19.63 20.84 0.35
N ASP A 173 18.54 20.31 -0.21
CA ASP A 173 18.57 19.39 -1.35
C ASP A 173 19.05 20.08 -2.64
N ALA A 174 18.55 21.28 -2.92
CA ALA A 174 19.00 22.07 -4.07
C ALA A 174 20.53 22.25 -4.07
N TYR A 175 21.12 22.61 -2.91
CA TYR A 175 22.57 22.72 -2.77
C TYR A 175 23.30 21.36 -2.75
N LEU A 176 22.66 20.28 -2.32
CA LEU A 176 23.26 18.94 -2.33
C LEU A 176 23.41 18.40 -3.75
N TYR A 177 22.38 18.59 -4.58
CA TYR A 177 22.30 18.05 -5.94
C TYR A 177 22.71 19.04 -7.03
N GLY A 178 22.79 20.35 -6.70
CA GLY A 178 23.06 21.40 -7.69
C GLY A 178 21.84 21.75 -8.55
N GLU A 179 20.63 21.56 -8.02
CA GLU A 179 19.38 21.83 -8.75
C GLU A 179 18.99 23.30 -8.58
N GLY A 180 19.15 24.09 -9.65
CA GLY A 180 18.83 25.53 -9.64
C GLY A 180 19.87 26.41 -8.94
N VAL A 181 20.90 25.82 -8.34
CA VAL A 181 22.06 26.48 -7.71
C VAL A 181 23.33 25.68 -7.96
N GLU A 182 24.48 26.32 -7.79
CA GLU A 182 25.76 25.60 -7.75
C GLU A 182 25.81 24.65 -6.54
N LYS A 183 26.22 23.40 -6.78
CA LYS A 183 26.34 22.37 -5.75
C LYS A 183 27.29 22.83 -4.64
N ASN A 184 26.80 22.80 -3.40
CA ASN A 184 27.57 23.21 -2.23
C ASN A 184 27.15 22.40 -0.99
N LYS A 185 27.91 21.34 -0.70
CA LYS A 185 27.61 20.45 0.43
C LYS A 185 27.62 21.17 1.78
N LYS A 186 28.50 22.15 1.99
CA LYS A 186 28.57 22.91 3.26
C LYS A 186 27.31 23.76 3.47
N LYS A 187 26.82 24.44 2.43
CA LYS A 187 25.54 25.18 2.48
C LYS A 187 24.36 24.23 2.67
N SER A 188 24.35 23.09 1.98
CA SER A 188 23.32 22.06 2.16
C SER A 188 23.19 21.64 3.62
N ILE A 189 24.30 21.28 4.26
CA ILE A 189 24.33 20.88 5.68
C ILE A 189 23.85 22.02 6.58
N LYS A 190 24.31 23.26 6.35
CA LYS A 190 23.85 24.43 7.12
C LYS A 190 22.34 24.62 7.05
N TYR A 191 21.75 24.51 5.86
CA TYR A 191 20.31 24.62 5.71
C TYR A 191 19.55 23.44 6.31
N ARG A 192 20.10 22.22 6.24
CA ARG A 192 19.53 21.05 6.92
C ARG A 192 19.45 21.24 8.44
N PHE A 193 20.52 21.77 9.04
CA PHE A 193 20.51 22.13 10.47
C PHE A 193 19.40 23.12 10.80
N LYS A 194 19.29 24.21 10.00
CA LYS A 194 18.27 25.23 10.21
C LYS A 194 16.84 24.66 10.09
N ALA A 195 16.58 23.83 9.08
CA ALA A 195 15.30 23.16 8.90
C ALA A 195 14.96 22.27 10.11
N ALA A 196 15.93 21.48 10.60
CA ALA A 196 15.72 20.57 11.71
C ALA A 196 15.49 21.29 13.05
N GLU A 197 16.18 22.41 13.28
CA GLU A 197 15.96 23.31 14.43
C GLU A 197 14.54 23.90 14.42
N LEU A 198 14.03 24.23 13.23
CA LEU A 198 12.67 24.73 13.03
C LEU A 198 11.60 23.62 13.03
N GLY A 199 11.96 22.38 13.34
CA GLY A 199 11.00 21.29 13.52
C GLY A 199 10.74 20.43 12.28
N ASN A 200 11.40 20.68 11.14
CA ASN A 200 11.19 19.85 9.95
C ASN A 200 11.62 18.39 10.22
N SER A 201 10.68 17.46 10.16
CA SER A 201 10.87 16.08 10.59
C SER A 201 11.76 15.27 9.62
N PHE A 202 11.76 15.60 8.33
CA PHE A 202 12.67 15.04 7.33
C PHE A 202 14.11 15.48 7.57
N ALA A 203 14.33 16.78 7.78
CA ALA A 203 15.64 17.32 8.11
C ALA A 203 16.19 16.74 9.42
N GLN A 204 15.34 16.60 10.45
CA GLN A 204 15.72 15.93 11.70
C GLN A 204 16.11 14.47 11.47
N ASN A 205 15.34 13.70 10.69
CA ASN A 205 15.72 12.33 10.35
C ASN A 205 17.04 12.27 9.57
N ASN A 206 17.24 13.17 8.61
CA ASN A 206 18.46 13.24 7.81
C ASN A 206 19.68 13.61 8.65
N LEU A 207 19.54 14.52 9.62
CA LEU A 207 20.61 14.77 10.59
C LEU A 207 20.90 13.53 11.46
N GLY A 208 19.86 12.78 11.83
CA GLY A 208 20.03 11.47 12.47
C GLY A 208 20.93 10.54 11.67
N ILE A 209 20.66 10.41 10.36
CA ILE A 209 21.45 9.59 9.42
C ILE A 209 22.89 10.12 9.31
N MET A 210 23.05 11.42 9.10
CA MET A 210 24.36 12.06 8.97
C MET A 210 25.23 11.83 10.20
N TYR A 211 24.66 11.94 11.40
CA TYR A 211 25.39 11.66 12.64
C TYR A 211 25.65 10.17 12.87
N SER A 212 24.76 9.25 12.44
CA SER A 212 25.02 7.81 12.56
C SER A 212 26.10 7.31 11.60
N GLU A 213 26.18 7.90 10.40
CA GLU A 213 27.11 7.48 9.34
C GLU A 213 28.40 8.31 9.29
N GLY A 214 28.41 9.50 9.90
CA GLY A 214 29.49 10.46 9.77
C GLY A 214 29.52 11.18 8.41
N ASP A 215 28.37 11.31 7.73
CA ASP A 215 28.32 11.99 6.43
C ASP A 215 28.23 13.51 6.60
N GLY A 216 29.35 14.21 6.34
CA GLY A 216 29.43 15.66 6.40
C GLY A 216 29.49 16.25 7.82
N VAL A 217 29.35 15.41 8.84
CA VAL A 217 29.58 15.71 10.27
C VAL A 217 30.34 14.54 10.90
N SER A 218 31.06 14.77 12.01
CA SER A 218 31.70 13.65 12.73
C SER A 218 30.64 12.69 13.27
N LYS A 219 30.84 11.37 13.06
CA LYS A 219 29.95 10.33 13.57
C LYS A 219 29.74 10.52 15.08
N ASN A 220 28.48 10.56 15.51
CA ASN A 220 28.09 10.73 16.91
C ASN A 220 26.72 10.09 17.15
N ILE A 221 26.72 8.93 17.81
CA ILE A 221 25.51 8.11 18.02
C ILE A 221 24.49 8.82 18.93
N GLU A 222 24.94 9.54 19.96
CA GLU A 222 24.05 10.28 20.86
C GLU A 222 23.27 11.38 20.12
N LYS A 223 23.95 12.13 19.25
CA LYS A 223 23.32 13.13 18.39
C LYS A 223 22.39 12.49 17.37
N ALA A 224 22.75 11.32 16.82
CA ALA A 224 21.85 10.57 15.95
C ALA A 224 20.54 10.20 16.66
N ILE A 225 20.63 9.64 17.88
CA ILE A 225 19.46 9.33 18.72
C ILE A 225 18.64 10.58 19.01
N PHE A 226 19.29 11.69 19.38
CA PHE A 226 18.63 12.95 19.66
C PHE A 226 17.78 13.43 18.47
N TRP A 227 18.37 13.44 17.27
CA TRP A 227 17.68 13.90 16.07
C TRP A 227 16.60 12.94 15.59
N TYR A 228 16.82 11.63 15.63
CA TYR A 228 15.75 10.67 15.34
C TYR A 228 14.60 10.75 16.34
N LYS A 229 14.85 10.94 17.64
CA LYS A 229 13.79 11.13 18.63
C LYS A 229 12.97 12.39 18.36
N LYS A 230 13.61 13.50 17.96
CA LYS A 230 12.91 14.71 17.50
C LYS A 230 12.05 14.43 16.27
N ALA A 231 12.61 13.76 15.26
CA ALA A 231 11.89 13.39 14.04
C ALA A 231 10.67 12.49 14.35
N SER A 232 10.84 11.53 15.25
CA SER A 232 9.77 10.64 15.74
C SER A 232 8.68 11.41 16.50
N LYS A 233 9.04 12.40 17.33
CA LYS A 233 8.07 13.30 17.98
C LYS A 233 7.28 14.08 16.93
N ASN A 234 7.95 14.51 15.86
CA ASN A 234 7.35 15.21 14.73
C ASN A 234 6.79 14.27 13.64
N LEU A 235 6.49 13.02 14.01
CA LEU A 235 5.77 12.02 13.20
C LEU A 235 6.47 11.60 11.89
N HIS A 236 7.81 11.64 11.85
CA HIS A 236 8.55 11.08 10.71
C HIS A 236 8.49 9.55 10.70
N LEU A 237 7.86 8.98 9.66
CA LEU A 237 7.57 7.55 9.55
C LEU A 237 8.79 6.64 9.65
N LYS A 238 9.96 7.08 9.17
CA LYS A 238 11.20 6.27 9.23
C LYS A 238 12.05 6.51 10.48
N ALA A 239 11.73 7.48 11.32
CA ALA A 239 12.59 7.82 12.45
C ALA A 239 12.62 6.72 13.51
N ASP A 240 11.46 6.13 13.83
CA ASP A 240 11.35 5.02 14.78
C ASP A 240 12.09 3.78 14.26
N PHE A 241 11.95 3.47 12.96
CA PHE A 241 12.71 2.39 12.32
C PHE A 241 14.23 2.61 12.35
N ASN A 242 14.68 3.83 12.06
CA ASN A 242 16.10 4.17 12.11
C ASN A 242 16.67 4.11 13.53
N LEU A 243 15.87 4.47 14.55
CA LEU A 243 16.23 4.23 15.96
C LEU A 243 16.39 2.73 16.23
N GLY A 244 15.44 1.91 15.78
CA GLY A 244 15.52 0.45 15.90
C GLY A 244 16.81 -0.12 15.31
N LYS A 245 17.17 0.32 14.09
CA LYS A 245 18.43 -0.08 13.43
C LYS A 245 19.67 0.37 14.19
N LEU A 246 19.69 1.63 14.64
CA LEU A 246 20.82 2.18 15.40
C LEU A 246 21.05 1.38 16.69
N PHE A 247 19.98 1.07 17.42
CA PHE A 247 20.07 0.24 18.63
C PHE A 247 20.51 -1.18 18.31
N GLN A 248 20.02 -1.78 17.23
CA GLN A 248 20.38 -3.14 16.86
C GLN A 248 21.83 -3.29 16.37
N PHE A 249 22.29 -2.40 15.49
CA PHE A 249 23.53 -2.61 14.72
C PHE A 249 24.72 -1.78 15.22
N ASP A 250 24.50 -0.61 15.81
CA ASP A 250 25.58 0.23 16.33
C ASP A 250 25.77 0.08 17.84
N LEU A 251 24.69 -0.19 18.59
CA LEU A 251 24.72 -0.30 20.06
C LEU A 251 24.49 -1.72 20.61
N GLU A 252 24.03 -2.64 19.76
CA GLU A 252 23.66 -4.01 20.13
C GLU A 252 22.66 -4.11 21.31
N ASP A 253 21.83 -3.07 21.51
CA ASP A 253 20.75 -3.03 22.51
C ASP A 253 19.45 -3.55 21.87
N PHE A 254 19.30 -4.88 21.88
CA PHE A 254 18.20 -5.55 21.19
C PHE A 254 16.82 -5.30 21.84
N GLU A 255 16.76 -5.02 23.14
CA GLU A 255 15.50 -4.68 23.83
C GLU A 255 14.97 -3.33 23.34
N LYS A 256 15.84 -2.31 23.29
CA LYS A 256 15.47 -1.01 22.71
C LYS A 256 15.20 -1.13 21.22
N ALA A 257 15.94 -1.95 20.49
CA ALA A 257 15.67 -2.18 19.07
C ALA A 257 14.25 -2.73 18.87
N ALA A 258 13.84 -3.76 19.62
CA ALA A 258 12.51 -4.33 19.56
C ALA A 258 11.42 -3.29 19.88
N TYR A 259 11.62 -2.48 20.92
CA TYR A 259 10.71 -1.38 21.27
C TYR A 259 10.52 -0.41 20.10
N TRP A 260 11.60 0.07 19.47
CA TRP A 260 11.51 1.05 18.40
C TRP A 260 10.96 0.46 17.10
N TYR A 261 11.25 -0.81 16.79
CA TYR A 261 10.62 -1.48 15.65
C TYR A 261 9.12 -1.68 15.86
N GLN A 262 8.68 -2.09 17.05
CA GLN A 262 7.24 -2.18 17.35
C GLN A 262 6.57 -0.81 17.18
N LYS A 263 7.18 0.24 17.73
CA LYS A 263 6.65 1.61 17.59
C LYS A 263 6.59 2.09 16.14
N ALA A 264 7.53 1.65 15.29
CA ALA A 264 7.51 1.94 13.86
C ALA A 264 6.32 1.24 13.16
N ILE A 265 6.05 -0.04 13.48
CA ILE A 265 4.90 -0.79 12.96
C ILE A 265 3.58 -0.14 13.41
N ASP A 266 3.47 0.23 14.68
CA ASP A 266 2.29 0.91 15.24
C ASP A 266 2.01 2.27 14.55
N ARG A 267 3.03 2.82 13.88
CA ARG A 267 2.99 4.06 13.08
C ARG A 267 3.07 3.79 11.57
N TYR A 268 2.63 2.61 11.15
CA TYR A 268 2.47 2.23 9.73
C TYR A 268 3.78 2.17 8.94
N ASN A 269 4.90 1.86 9.60
CA ASN A 269 6.16 1.55 8.93
C ASN A 269 6.41 0.05 8.93
N ASP A 270 5.89 -0.62 7.92
CA ASP A 270 5.93 -2.08 7.80
C ASP A 270 7.33 -2.63 7.46
N GLU A 271 8.29 -1.78 7.05
CA GLU A 271 9.70 -2.17 6.87
C GLU A 271 10.30 -2.74 8.17
N ALA A 272 9.76 -2.35 9.33
CA ALA A 272 10.18 -2.83 10.64
C ALA A 272 9.75 -4.28 10.95
N ASN A 273 8.76 -4.84 10.24
CA ASN A 273 8.24 -6.19 10.49
C ASN A 273 9.33 -7.27 10.36
N ALA A 274 10.17 -7.20 9.31
CA ALA A 274 11.24 -8.17 9.09
C ALA A 274 12.29 -8.15 10.21
N TYR A 275 12.57 -6.98 10.78
CA TYR A 275 13.57 -6.81 11.83
C TYR A 275 13.03 -7.26 13.18
N LEU A 276 11.83 -6.84 13.55
CA LEU A 276 11.19 -7.29 14.78
C LEU A 276 10.94 -8.80 14.76
N GLY A 277 10.49 -9.34 13.63
CA GLY A 277 10.30 -10.78 13.45
C GLY A 277 11.61 -11.55 13.64
N LEU A 278 12.76 -11.01 13.21
CA LEU A 278 14.06 -11.62 13.43
C LEU A 278 14.45 -11.64 14.92
N LEU A 279 14.13 -10.58 15.68
CA LEU A 279 14.36 -10.53 17.12
C LEU A 279 13.54 -11.62 17.84
N TYR A 280 12.25 -11.75 17.52
CA TYR A 280 11.42 -12.86 18.05
C TYR A 280 11.90 -14.24 17.61
N ALA A 281 12.36 -14.40 16.36
CA ALA A 281 12.85 -15.68 15.86
C ALA A 281 14.13 -16.14 16.58
N THR A 282 14.97 -15.18 16.97
CA THR A 282 16.27 -15.44 17.61
C THR A 282 16.22 -15.38 19.13
N GLY A 283 15.21 -14.74 19.73
CA GLY A 283 15.13 -14.47 21.17
C GLY A 283 16.08 -13.37 21.63
N LYS A 284 16.53 -12.48 20.73
CA LYS A 284 17.42 -11.37 21.08
C LYS A 284 16.61 -10.15 21.50
N GLY A 285 16.72 -9.75 22.76
CA GLY A 285 16.03 -8.57 23.32
C GLY A 285 14.51 -8.74 23.51
N VAL A 286 13.98 -9.93 23.19
CA VAL A 286 12.60 -10.35 23.42
C VAL A 286 12.59 -11.85 23.68
N GLU A 287 11.58 -12.36 24.38
CA GLU A 287 11.38 -13.80 24.51
C GLU A 287 11.20 -14.43 23.12
N LYS A 288 11.87 -15.56 22.89
CA LYS A 288 11.84 -16.26 21.60
C LYS A 288 10.43 -16.75 21.30
N ASP A 289 9.84 -16.25 20.23
CA ASP A 289 8.51 -16.65 19.76
C ASP A 289 8.52 -16.82 18.24
N LEU A 290 8.61 -18.08 17.79
CA LEU A 290 8.66 -18.40 16.37
C LEU A 290 7.33 -18.13 15.66
N LYS A 291 6.19 -18.21 16.37
CA LYS A 291 4.87 -17.97 15.78
C LYS A 291 4.68 -16.48 15.53
N LYS A 292 5.01 -15.64 16.51
CA LYS A 292 4.98 -14.19 16.34
C LYS A 292 5.98 -13.72 15.28
N ALA A 293 7.16 -14.32 15.22
CA ALA A 293 8.11 -14.06 14.14
C ALA A 293 7.50 -14.37 12.76
N TYR A 294 6.85 -15.53 12.61
CA TYR A 294 6.14 -15.90 11.39
C TYR A 294 5.04 -14.90 11.01
N GLU A 295 4.22 -14.44 11.97
CA GLU A 295 3.16 -13.46 11.73
C GLU A 295 3.74 -12.11 11.24
N LEU A 296 4.83 -11.64 11.86
CA LEU A 296 5.53 -10.43 11.43
C LEU A 296 6.14 -10.58 10.03
N PHE A 297 6.80 -11.72 9.74
CA PHE A 297 7.31 -11.98 8.39
C PHE A 297 6.19 -12.07 7.35
N GLN A 298 5.04 -12.63 7.73
CA GLN A 298 3.88 -12.72 6.86
C GLN A 298 3.31 -11.33 6.53
N ASN A 299 3.20 -10.45 7.53
CA ASN A 299 2.74 -9.07 7.33
C ASN A 299 3.68 -8.32 6.38
N GLY A 300 4.98 -8.24 6.70
CA GLY A 300 5.94 -7.55 5.84
C GLY A 300 6.01 -8.14 4.41
N ALA A 301 5.90 -9.47 4.26
CA ALA A 301 5.93 -10.10 2.95
C ALA A 301 4.70 -9.74 2.09
N ASN A 302 3.53 -9.58 2.71
CA ASN A 302 2.30 -9.18 2.03
C ASN A 302 2.37 -7.72 1.55
N ASP A 303 3.10 -6.87 2.25
CA ASP A 303 3.35 -5.46 1.87
C ASP A 303 4.49 -5.31 0.84
N GLY A 304 5.10 -6.43 0.45
CA GLY A 304 6.14 -6.47 -0.58
C GLY A 304 7.57 -6.35 -0.05
N ASP A 305 7.80 -6.38 1.27
CA ASP A 305 9.15 -6.34 1.81
C ASP A 305 9.94 -7.60 1.44
N ILE A 306 10.98 -7.40 0.64
CA ILE A 306 11.78 -8.49 0.05
C ILE A 306 12.52 -9.32 1.11
N GLN A 307 12.87 -8.73 2.26
CA GLN A 307 13.54 -9.43 3.35
C GLN A 307 12.53 -10.28 4.13
N ALA A 308 11.34 -9.75 4.41
CA ALA A 308 10.23 -10.46 5.02
C ALA A 308 9.79 -11.64 4.15
N GLN A 309 9.76 -11.50 2.82
CA GLN A 309 9.49 -12.61 1.90
C GLN A 309 10.51 -13.75 2.05
N ALA A 310 11.81 -13.44 2.10
CA ALA A 310 12.84 -14.45 2.36
C ALA A 310 12.70 -15.11 3.74
N ARG A 311 12.34 -14.33 4.77
CA ARG A 311 12.14 -14.85 6.13
C ARG A 311 10.89 -15.71 6.25
N LEU A 312 9.80 -15.34 5.58
CA LEU A 312 8.59 -16.13 5.50
C LEU A 312 8.85 -17.46 4.77
N ALA A 313 9.62 -17.42 3.67
CA ALA A 313 10.07 -18.62 2.97
C ALA A 313 10.90 -19.52 3.91
N GLN A 314 11.79 -18.93 4.70
CA GLN A 314 12.59 -19.64 5.70
C GLN A 314 11.72 -20.29 6.78
N SER A 315 10.69 -19.61 7.28
CA SER A 315 9.72 -20.19 8.22
C SER A 315 9.04 -21.43 7.64
N TYR A 316 8.57 -21.36 6.39
CA TYR A 316 7.98 -22.53 5.73
C TYR A 316 9.01 -23.65 5.46
N TYR A 317 10.25 -23.31 5.15
CA TYR A 317 11.31 -24.28 4.86
C TYR A 317 11.68 -25.11 6.08
N TYR A 318 11.88 -24.46 7.23
CA TYR A 318 12.28 -25.13 8.47
C TYR A 318 11.10 -25.58 9.33
N GLY A 319 9.90 -25.04 9.10
CA GLY A 319 8.76 -25.22 9.98
C GLY A 319 8.82 -24.32 11.23
N SER A 320 9.43 -23.14 11.11
CA SER A 320 9.62 -22.21 12.24
C SER A 320 8.37 -21.35 12.45
N GLY A 321 7.58 -21.70 13.46
CA GLY A 321 6.33 -20.99 13.80
C GLY A 321 5.13 -21.35 12.93
N VAL A 322 5.33 -22.21 11.92
CA VAL A 322 4.33 -22.67 10.96
C VAL A 322 4.69 -24.10 10.52
N PRO A 323 3.73 -24.96 10.14
CA PRO A 323 4.07 -26.27 9.59
C PRO A 323 4.98 -26.16 8.36
N LYS A 324 5.97 -27.04 8.31
CA LYS A 324 6.91 -27.12 7.19
C LYS A 324 6.17 -27.33 5.87
N ASN A 325 6.50 -26.51 4.86
CA ASN A 325 5.89 -26.57 3.54
C ASN A 325 6.89 -26.09 2.47
N TYR A 326 7.60 -27.03 1.84
CA TYR A 326 8.61 -26.69 0.83
C TYR A 326 8.01 -26.00 -0.41
N LEU A 327 6.78 -26.32 -0.81
CA LEU A 327 6.14 -25.65 -1.95
C LEU A 327 5.92 -24.15 -1.67
N LYS A 328 5.40 -23.82 -0.49
CA LYS A 328 5.24 -22.42 -0.07
C LYS A 328 6.59 -21.71 0.10
N ALA A 329 7.58 -22.41 0.67
CA ALA A 329 8.93 -21.88 0.79
C ALA A 329 9.55 -21.54 -0.58
N ALA A 330 9.45 -22.45 -1.56
CA ALA A 330 9.98 -22.22 -2.90
C ALA A 330 9.32 -21.02 -3.58
N LYS A 331 7.99 -20.88 -3.44
CA LYS A 331 7.23 -19.74 -4.00
C LYS A 331 7.71 -18.40 -3.43
N TRP A 332 7.89 -18.32 -2.11
CA TRP A 332 8.34 -17.08 -1.46
C TRP A 332 9.83 -16.80 -1.67
N TYR A 333 10.69 -17.82 -1.66
CA TYR A 333 12.09 -17.66 -2.02
C TYR A 333 12.25 -17.19 -3.46
N ARG A 334 11.43 -17.68 -4.39
CA ARG A 334 11.44 -17.21 -5.79
C ARG A 334 11.12 -15.73 -5.91
N LYS A 335 10.02 -15.26 -5.31
CA LYS A 335 9.68 -13.82 -5.30
C LYS A 335 10.83 -12.96 -4.77
N SER A 336 11.43 -13.37 -3.65
CA SER A 336 12.54 -12.64 -3.04
C SER A 336 13.84 -12.74 -3.84
N ALA A 337 14.10 -13.88 -4.50
CA ALA A 337 15.29 -14.12 -5.32
C ALA A 337 15.28 -13.30 -6.61
N GLU A 338 14.11 -13.15 -7.24
CA GLU A 338 13.87 -12.30 -8.41
C GLU A 338 14.17 -10.82 -8.11
N GLU A 339 13.91 -10.37 -6.87
CA GLU A 339 14.27 -9.03 -6.37
C GLU A 339 15.73 -8.93 -5.89
N GLY A 340 16.55 -9.95 -6.13
CA GLY A 340 17.99 -9.91 -5.88
C GLY A 340 18.43 -10.31 -4.47
N VAL A 341 17.55 -10.87 -3.64
CA VAL A 341 17.94 -11.27 -2.27
C VAL A 341 18.83 -12.53 -2.31
N ILE A 342 20.12 -12.34 -2.04
CA ILE A 342 21.18 -13.37 -2.15
C ILE A 342 20.82 -14.67 -1.41
N ILE A 343 20.31 -14.57 -0.17
CA ILE A 343 19.93 -15.75 0.61
C ILE A 343 18.76 -16.50 -0.03
N ALA A 344 17.82 -15.79 -0.67
CA ALA A 344 16.69 -16.39 -1.34
C ALA A 344 17.11 -17.06 -2.65
N GLN A 345 18.01 -16.43 -3.43
CA GLN A 345 18.62 -17.01 -4.61
C GLN A 345 19.32 -18.33 -4.28
N PHE A 346 20.20 -18.32 -3.27
CA PHE A 346 20.89 -19.53 -2.81
C PHE A 346 19.91 -20.63 -2.37
N ARG A 347 18.90 -20.29 -1.56
CA ARG A 347 17.93 -21.28 -1.07
C ARG A 347 17.05 -21.83 -2.18
N LEU A 348 16.62 -21.00 -3.13
CA LEU A 348 15.88 -21.47 -4.29
C LEU A 348 16.73 -22.40 -5.16
N GLY A 349 17.99 -22.03 -5.43
CA GLY A 349 18.94 -22.87 -6.14
C GLY A 349 19.10 -24.24 -5.48
N TYR A 350 19.24 -24.28 -4.15
CA TYR A 350 19.32 -25.52 -3.39
C TYR A 350 18.02 -26.35 -3.46
N MET A 351 16.86 -25.70 -3.38
CA MET A 351 15.57 -26.38 -3.49
C MET A 351 15.34 -26.97 -4.87
N LEU A 352 15.76 -26.30 -5.95
CA LEU A 352 15.73 -26.81 -7.32
C LEU A 352 16.74 -27.95 -7.52
N TYR A 353 17.92 -27.89 -6.91
CA TYR A 353 18.90 -28.98 -6.97
C TYR A 353 18.38 -30.27 -6.30
N LYS A 354 17.73 -30.13 -5.15
CA LYS A 354 17.23 -31.26 -4.35
C LYS A 354 15.79 -31.68 -4.69
N GLY A 355 15.06 -30.90 -5.49
CA GLY A 355 13.64 -31.14 -5.78
C GLY A 355 12.72 -30.93 -4.57
N LEU A 356 13.03 -29.96 -3.70
CA LEU A 356 12.27 -29.69 -2.47
C LEU A 356 11.09 -28.78 -2.75
N GLY A 357 9.88 -29.34 -2.88
CA GLY A 357 8.65 -28.56 -3.11
C GLY A 357 8.55 -27.93 -4.50
N VAL A 358 9.51 -28.21 -5.37
CA VAL A 358 9.58 -27.91 -6.81
C VAL A 358 10.22 -29.09 -7.51
N GLU A 359 10.00 -29.23 -8.82
CA GLU A 359 10.71 -30.24 -9.61
C GLU A 359 12.22 -29.97 -9.58
N LYS A 360 13.02 -31.05 -9.63
CA LYS A 360 14.46 -30.92 -9.74
C LYS A 360 14.83 -30.28 -11.08
N ASP A 361 15.51 -29.14 -11.04
CA ASP A 361 16.02 -28.43 -12.22
C ASP A 361 17.45 -27.96 -11.96
N ILE A 362 18.41 -28.71 -12.50
CA ILE A 362 19.85 -28.44 -12.31
C ILE A 362 20.32 -27.21 -13.08
N ILE A 363 19.65 -26.86 -14.19
CA ILE A 363 19.99 -25.68 -15.00
C ILE A 363 19.54 -24.41 -14.25
N GLU A 364 18.28 -24.37 -13.82
CA GLU A 364 17.75 -23.23 -13.06
C GLU A 364 18.46 -23.11 -11.70
N SER A 365 18.78 -24.25 -11.07
CA SER A 365 19.59 -24.27 -9.84
C SER A 365 20.96 -23.61 -10.02
N TYR A 366 21.68 -23.98 -11.09
CA TYR A 366 22.98 -23.42 -11.42
C TYR A 366 22.91 -21.91 -11.68
N PHE A 367 21.89 -21.46 -12.42
CA PHE A 367 21.62 -20.01 -12.62
C PHE A 367 21.48 -19.25 -11.29
N TRP A 368 20.64 -19.74 -10.38
CA TRP A 368 20.44 -19.09 -9.08
C TRP A 368 21.67 -19.13 -8.19
N PHE A 369 22.43 -20.23 -8.21
CA PHE A 369 23.69 -20.29 -7.50
C PHE A 369 24.72 -19.31 -8.07
N ASN A 370 24.80 -19.12 -9.39
CA ASN A 370 25.69 -18.13 -10.01
C ASN A 370 25.35 -16.69 -9.60
N LEU A 371 24.07 -16.33 -9.58
CA LEU A 371 23.63 -15.02 -9.09
C LEU A 371 24.00 -14.82 -7.61
N ALA A 372 23.81 -15.83 -6.77
CA ALA A 372 24.21 -15.75 -5.37
C ALA A 372 25.73 -15.69 -5.20
N ALA A 373 26.49 -16.48 -5.97
CA ALA A 373 27.94 -16.58 -5.92
C ALA A 373 28.64 -15.30 -6.42
N SER A 374 28.15 -14.71 -7.53
CA SER A 374 28.61 -13.41 -8.03
C SER A 374 28.38 -12.28 -7.01
N SER A 375 27.37 -12.45 -6.15
CA SER A 375 27.07 -11.56 -5.03
C SER A 375 27.82 -11.92 -3.73
N GLY A 376 28.78 -12.86 -3.79
CA GLY A 376 29.68 -13.21 -2.68
C GLY A 376 29.24 -14.37 -1.80
N ASN A 377 28.23 -15.16 -2.19
CA ASN A 377 27.81 -16.34 -1.42
C ASN A 377 28.77 -17.54 -1.66
N GLU A 378 29.58 -17.88 -0.66
CA GLU A 378 30.56 -18.98 -0.76
C GLU A 378 29.93 -20.39 -0.80
N ASP A 379 28.79 -20.58 -0.13
CA ASP A 379 28.05 -21.84 -0.20
C ASP A 379 27.53 -22.09 -1.62
N ALA A 380 27.08 -21.03 -2.30
CA ALA A 380 26.64 -21.11 -3.70
C ALA A 380 27.79 -21.48 -4.63
N LYS A 381 28.99 -20.89 -4.46
CA LYS A 381 30.21 -21.29 -5.20
C LYS A 381 30.54 -22.76 -5.01
N THR A 382 30.44 -23.25 -3.77
CA THR A 382 30.69 -24.67 -3.47
C THR A 382 29.66 -25.58 -4.15
N ASN A 383 28.38 -25.19 -4.16
CA ASN A 383 27.32 -25.96 -4.82
C ASN A 383 27.42 -25.93 -6.35
N ILE A 384 27.96 -24.87 -6.95
CA ILE A 384 28.30 -24.82 -8.38
C ILE A 384 29.33 -25.90 -8.72
N ILE A 385 30.43 -25.99 -7.97
CA ILE A 385 31.47 -27.02 -8.19
C ILE A 385 30.89 -28.44 -8.07
N VAL A 386 29.93 -28.65 -7.16
CA VAL A 386 29.24 -29.94 -7.05
C VAL A 386 28.37 -30.20 -8.28
N LEU A 387 27.60 -29.21 -8.74
CA LEU A 387 26.76 -29.33 -9.93
C LEU A 387 27.56 -29.56 -11.20
N GLU A 388 28.69 -28.88 -11.40
CA GLU A 388 29.55 -29.04 -12.57
C GLU A 388 30.11 -30.46 -12.71
N LYS A 389 30.26 -31.20 -11.59
CA LYS A 389 30.63 -32.62 -11.61
C LYS A 389 29.47 -33.54 -12.04
N GLU A 390 28.23 -33.09 -11.87
CA GLU A 390 27.01 -33.83 -12.24
C GLU A 390 26.48 -33.45 -13.63
N MET A 391 26.95 -32.33 -14.20
CA MET A 391 26.44 -31.73 -15.45
C MET A 391 27.36 -32.03 -16.65
N SER A 392 26.77 -32.13 -17.84
CA SER A 392 27.55 -32.13 -19.10
C SER A 392 28.03 -30.71 -19.44
N VAL A 393 29.04 -30.62 -20.31
CA VAL A 393 29.57 -29.33 -20.79
C VAL A 393 28.46 -28.49 -21.43
N GLU A 394 27.59 -29.10 -22.22
CA GLU A 394 26.45 -28.43 -22.87
C GLU A 394 25.41 -27.94 -21.85
N GLN A 395 25.23 -28.66 -20.74
CA GLN A 395 24.33 -28.25 -19.66
C GLN A 395 24.89 -27.07 -18.88
N VAL A 396 26.21 -27.04 -18.66
CA VAL A 396 26.89 -25.90 -18.03
C VAL A 396 26.80 -24.66 -18.93
N ASP A 397 27.10 -24.80 -20.22
CA ASP A 397 26.99 -23.71 -21.20
C ASP A 397 25.55 -23.16 -21.29
N HIS A 398 24.56 -24.05 -21.27
CA HIS A 398 23.14 -23.66 -21.25
C HIS A 398 22.76 -22.93 -19.95
N ALA A 399 23.26 -23.38 -18.80
CA ALA A 399 22.97 -22.75 -17.52
C ALA A 399 23.66 -21.39 -17.34
N GLN A 400 24.85 -21.20 -17.92
CA GLN A 400 25.56 -19.92 -17.94
C GLN A 400 24.86 -18.89 -18.83
N ASN A 401 24.26 -19.34 -19.93
CA ASN A 401 23.49 -18.51 -20.88
C ASN A 401 21.97 -18.58 -20.65
N TYR A 402 21.54 -18.98 -19.46
CA TYR A 402 20.13 -19.21 -19.14
C TYR A 402 19.35 -17.89 -19.18
N ASP A 403 18.49 -17.76 -20.19
CA ASP A 403 17.58 -16.63 -20.31
C ASP A 403 16.39 -16.81 -19.35
N TYR A 404 16.56 -16.31 -18.13
CA TYR A 404 15.53 -16.38 -17.10
C TYR A 404 14.23 -15.68 -17.52
N GLU A 405 14.32 -14.61 -18.32
CA GLU A 405 13.15 -13.81 -18.75
C GLU A 405 12.36 -14.50 -19.88
N ASN A 406 13.02 -15.29 -20.74
CA ASN A 406 12.38 -16.10 -21.80
C ASN A 406 12.29 -17.60 -21.49
N ARG A 407 12.39 -18.00 -20.22
CA ARG A 407 12.12 -19.36 -19.76
C ARG A 407 10.74 -19.82 -20.25
N ASP A 408 10.71 -20.55 -21.35
CA ASP A 408 9.51 -21.17 -21.88
C ASP A 408 8.84 -22.01 -20.78
N ASN A 409 7.51 -21.89 -20.67
CA ASN A 409 6.57 -22.51 -19.72
C ASN A 409 6.60 -24.06 -19.70
N LYS A 410 7.74 -24.72 -19.47
CA LYS A 410 7.84 -26.19 -19.71
C LYS A 410 8.51 -27.05 -18.65
N LYS A 411 9.00 -26.52 -17.52
CA LYS A 411 9.40 -27.35 -16.37
C LYS A 411 9.05 -26.70 -15.03
N ILE A 412 7.75 -26.73 -14.75
CA ILE A 412 7.32 -27.17 -13.44
C ILE A 412 6.39 -28.33 -13.76
N VAL A 413 6.85 -29.56 -13.57
CA VAL A 413 5.98 -30.74 -13.55
C VAL A 413 5.02 -30.55 -12.37
N GLU A 414 3.91 -29.87 -12.67
CA GLU A 414 2.60 -30.34 -12.26
C GLU A 414 2.50 -31.78 -12.75
N SER A 415 2.35 -32.73 -11.83
CA SER A 415 2.06 -34.11 -12.18
C SER A 415 0.75 -34.15 -12.97
N LYS A 416 0.90 -34.27 -14.29
CA LYS A 416 -0.10 -34.63 -15.31
C LYS A 416 -1.46 -33.92 -15.22
N GLU A 417 -1.64 -32.89 -16.03
CA GLU A 417 -2.85 -32.74 -16.84
C GLU A 417 -2.51 -32.09 -18.20
N LYS A 418 -3.13 -32.59 -19.27
CA LYS A 418 -2.79 -32.35 -20.67
C LYS A 418 -2.84 -30.87 -21.05
N LEU A 419 -1.71 -30.29 -21.45
CA LEU A 419 -1.65 -29.05 -22.21
C LEU A 419 -2.20 -29.29 -23.64
N TYR A 420 -3.43 -28.83 -23.88
CA TYR A 420 -4.00 -28.70 -25.20
C TYR A 420 -3.52 -27.39 -25.85
N SER A 421 -3.21 -27.47 -27.14
CA SER A 421 -2.74 -26.42 -28.02
C SER A 421 -3.74 -25.27 -28.20
N GLY A 422 -3.28 -24.02 -27.99
CA GLY A 422 -4.01 -22.77 -28.22
C GLY A 422 -4.03 -21.92 -26.94
N LYS A 423 -3.46 -20.71 -26.95
CA LYS A 423 -3.21 -19.85 -25.76
C LYS A 423 -4.49 -19.45 -24.98
N ILE A 424 -5.11 -20.37 -24.24
CA ILE A 424 -6.18 -20.11 -23.26
C ILE A 424 -5.51 -19.64 -21.94
N ARG A 425 -5.95 -18.52 -21.39
CA ARG A 425 -5.38 -17.90 -20.17
C ARG A 425 -6.47 -17.64 -19.13
N PRO A 426 -6.22 -17.89 -17.83
CA PRO A 426 -7.14 -17.49 -16.78
C PRO A 426 -7.34 -15.98 -16.77
N LYS A 427 -8.58 -15.53 -16.57
CA LYS A 427 -8.96 -14.11 -16.56
C LYS A 427 -9.71 -13.68 -15.31
N GLY A 428 -10.44 -14.61 -14.68
CA GLY A 428 -11.19 -14.30 -13.48
C GLY A 428 -11.97 -15.50 -12.97
N THR A 429 -12.96 -15.22 -12.13
CA THR A 429 -13.82 -16.21 -11.50
C THR A 429 -15.26 -16.03 -11.97
N GLY A 430 -16.03 -17.11 -11.99
CA GLY A 430 -17.48 -17.06 -12.09
C GLY A 430 -18.11 -18.06 -11.13
N PHE A 431 -19.44 -18.04 -11.00
CA PHE A 431 -20.13 -19.03 -10.19
C PHE A 431 -21.51 -19.41 -10.75
N ARG A 432 -21.89 -20.67 -10.53
CA ARG A 432 -23.14 -21.25 -11.06
C ARG A 432 -24.35 -20.81 -10.25
N VAL A 433 -25.29 -20.16 -10.91
CA VAL A 433 -26.52 -19.62 -10.30
C VAL A 433 -27.77 -20.45 -10.60
N SER A 434 -27.71 -21.41 -11.53
CA SER A 434 -28.83 -22.32 -11.79
C SER A 434 -28.46 -23.73 -12.22
N LYS A 435 -29.41 -24.67 -12.04
CA LYS A 435 -29.24 -26.09 -12.40
C LYS A 435 -29.06 -26.29 -13.90
N ALA A 436 -29.57 -25.37 -14.71
CA ALA A 436 -29.39 -25.35 -16.16
C ALA A 436 -27.99 -24.90 -16.60
N GLY A 437 -27.09 -24.60 -15.65
CA GLY A 437 -25.67 -24.34 -15.95
C GLY A 437 -25.32 -22.86 -16.15
N HIS A 438 -26.22 -21.94 -15.83
CA HIS A 438 -25.95 -20.51 -15.92
C HIS A 438 -24.84 -20.09 -14.94
N ILE A 439 -23.84 -19.39 -15.44
CA ILE A 439 -22.68 -18.90 -14.68
C ILE A 439 -22.70 -17.38 -14.73
N LEU A 440 -22.57 -16.74 -13.57
CA LEU A 440 -22.43 -15.31 -13.44
C LEU A 440 -20.96 -14.95 -13.22
N THR A 441 -20.50 -13.88 -13.88
CA THR A 441 -19.16 -13.30 -13.72
C THR A 441 -19.23 -11.80 -14.02
N ASN A 442 -18.09 -11.09 -13.94
CA ASN A 442 -18.03 -9.70 -14.39
C ASN A 442 -17.88 -9.60 -15.91
N GLN A 443 -18.37 -8.50 -16.49
CA GLN A 443 -18.20 -8.24 -17.92
C GLN A 443 -16.71 -8.04 -18.26
N HIS A 444 -15.96 -7.31 -17.43
CA HIS A 444 -14.54 -7.07 -17.69
C HIS A 444 -13.68 -8.34 -17.64
N VAL A 445 -14.15 -9.42 -16.99
CA VAL A 445 -13.45 -10.72 -16.96
C VAL A 445 -13.45 -11.36 -18.35
N ILE A 446 -14.52 -11.16 -19.12
CA ILE A 446 -14.65 -11.67 -20.50
C ILE A 446 -14.36 -10.61 -21.56
N ASP A 447 -13.99 -9.38 -21.16
CA ASP A 447 -13.69 -8.30 -22.09
C ASP A 447 -12.49 -8.68 -22.98
N LYS A 448 -12.64 -8.43 -24.29
CA LYS A 448 -11.67 -8.75 -25.34
C LYS A 448 -11.33 -10.24 -25.48
N CYS A 449 -12.10 -11.14 -24.88
CA CYS A 449 -11.95 -12.57 -25.10
C CYS A 449 -12.51 -12.94 -26.47
N LYS A 450 -11.71 -13.59 -27.33
CA LYS A 450 -12.24 -14.11 -28.61
C LYS A 450 -13.14 -15.30 -28.39
N LYS A 451 -12.76 -16.14 -27.42
CA LYS A 451 -13.52 -17.29 -26.94
C LYS A 451 -13.38 -17.36 -25.42
N VAL A 452 -14.48 -17.67 -24.74
CA VAL A 452 -14.53 -17.85 -23.29
C VAL A 452 -14.57 -19.33 -22.96
N PHE A 453 -13.85 -19.74 -21.94
CA PHE A 453 -13.76 -21.12 -21.48
C PHE A 453 -14.02 -21.23 -19.98
N VAL A 454 -14.60 -22.35 -19.58
CA VAL A 454 -14.67 -22.80 -18.18
C VAL A 454 -14.16 -24.22 -18.13
N ASN A 455 -13.18 -24.49 -17.27
CA ASN A 455 -12.50 -25.78 -17.19
C ASN A 455 -12.05 -26.28 -18.58
N HIS A 456 -11.43 -25.38 -19.35
CA HIS A 456 -10.95 -25.63 -20.72
C HIS A 456 -12.02 -26.00 -21.77
N LYS A 457 -13.31 -25.94 -21.45
CA LYS A 457 -14.40 -26.09 -22.41
C LYS A 457 -14.88 -24.73 -22.87
N GLN A 458 -14.95 -24.51 -24.18
CA GLN A 458 -15.49 -23.28 -24.75
C GLN A 458 -16.97 -23.17 -24.36
N ILE A 459 -17.37 -22.00 -23.86
CA ILE A 459 -18.74 -21.72 -23.43
C ILE A 459 -19.32 -20.51 -24.17
N LEU A 460 -20.64 -20.44 -24.21
CA LEU A 460 -21.37 -19.33 -24.83
C LEU A 460 -21.53 -18.17 -23.82
N VAL A 461 -21.31 -16.94 -24.28
CA VAL A 461 -21.74 -15.73 -23.57
C VAL A 461 -23.20 -15.49 -23.94
N LEU A 462 -24.11 -15.65 -22.99
CA LEU A 462 -25.56 -15.50 -23.19
C LEU A 462 -25.97 -14.03 -23.19
N ALA A 463 -25.39 -13.25 -22.27
CA ALA A 463 -25.67 -11.82 -22.13
C ALA A 463 -24.49 -11.10 -21.46
N SER A 464 -24.36 -9.80 -21.72
CA SER A 464 -23.37 -8.94 -21.09
C SER A 464 -23.94 -7.55 -20.85
N ASP A 465 -23.64 -6.98 -19.70
CA ASP A 465 -24.01 -5.64 -19.29
C ASP A 465 -22.74 -4.87 -18.91
N ASN A 466 -22.30 -4.01 -19.82
CA ASN A 466 -21.10 -3.18 -19.64
C ASN A 466 -21.30 -2.10 -18.57
N VAL A 467 -22.55 -1.67 -18.33
CA VAL A 467 -22.86 -0.58 -17.39
C VAL A 467 -22.83 -1.09 -15.95
N ASN A 468 -23.31 -2.30 -15.72
CA ASN A 468 -23.32 -2.94 -14.41
C ASN A 468 -22.16 -3.93 -14.20
N ASP A 469 -21.26 -4.08 -15.16
CA ASP A 469 -20.11 -5.00 -15.14
C ASP A 469 -20.52 -6.45 -14.83
N LEU A 470 -21.55 -6.95 -15.52
CA LEU A 470 -22.08 -8.31 -15.38
C LEU A 470 -22.07 -9.06 -16.70
N ALA A 471 -21.75 -10.34 -16.66
CA ALA A 471 -21.89 -11.24 -17.80
C ALA A 471 -22.49 -12.58 -17.38
N LEU A 472 -23.35 -13.11 -18.26
CA LEU A 472 -24.01 -14.39 -18.10
C LEU A 472 -23.44 -15.37 -19.12
N LEU A 473 -22.99 -16.52 -18.66
CA LEU A 473 -22.40 -17.56 -19.48
C LEU A 473 -23.18 -18.88 -19.37
N GLN A 474 -23.15 -19.67 -20.44
CA GLN A 474 -23.74 -21.01 -20.47
C GLN A 474 -22.69 -22.07 -20.17
N GLY A 475 -22.69 -22.60 -18.96
CA GLY A 475 -21.94 -23.80 -18.59
C GLY A 475 -22.78 -25.08 -18.69
N GLU A 476 -22.18 -26.21 -18.30
CA GLU A 476 -22.89 -27.50 -18.20
C GLU A 476 -23.93 -27.49 -17.07
N SER A 477 -24.99 -28.28 -17.20
CA SER A 477 -25.95 -28.47 -16.10
C SER A 477 -25.25 -29.04 -14.87
N SER A 478 -25.69 -28.63 -13.68
CA SER A 478 -25.06 -29.04 -12.43
C SER A 478 -26.08 -29.04 -11.29
N SER A 479 -26.00 -30.05 -10.42
CA SER A 479 -26.76 -30.06 -9.16
C SER A 479 -26.16 -29.12 -8.11
N SER A 480 -24.89 -28.71 -8.27
CA SER A 480 -24.19 -27.80 -7.37
C SER A 480 -24.32 -26.36 -7.85
N VAL A 481 -25.22 -25.63 -7.21
CA VAL A 481 -25.53 -24.22 -7.49
C VAL A 481 -25.37 -23.35 -6.24
N SER A 482 -25.07 -22.08 -6.43
CA SER A 482 -25.09 -21.08 -5.36
C SER A 482 -26.53 -20.69 -5.00
N TYR A 483 -26.74 -20.22 -3.77
CA TYR A 483 -28.03 -19.71 -3.31
C TYR A 483 -27.90 -18.26 -2.87
N PHE A 484 -28.78 -17.39 -3.37
CA PHE A 484 -28.86 -16.00 -2.92
C PHE A 484 -29.53 -15.90 -1.55
N ARG A 485 -29.15 -14.89 -0.77
CA ARG A 485 -29.77 -14.61 0.52
C ARG A 485 -31.21 -14.13 0.32
N SER A 486 -32.17 -14.82 0.92
CA SER A 486 -33.54 -14.31 1.04
C SER A 486 -33.69 -13.34 2.22
N GLY A 487 -34.67 -12.45 2.12
CA GLY A 487 -34.99 -11.48 3.17
C GLY A 487 -34.11 -10.22 3.14
N ARG A 488 -33.65 -9.78 4.32
CA ARG A 488 -32.99 -8.48 4.49
C ARG A 488 -31.67 -8.40 3.72
N ALA A 489 -31.49 -7.32 2.97
CA ALA A 489 -30.23 -6.96 2.33
C ALA A 489 -29.09 -6.88 3.35
N ILE A 490 -27.86 -7.15 2.89
CA ILE A 490 -26.70 -7.09 3.76
C ILE A 490 -26.45 -5.66 4.26
N GLY A 491 -26.26 -5.52 5.57
CA GLY A 491 -26.05 -4.25 6.25
C GLY A 491 -24.58 -3.86 6.43
N LEU A 492 -24.36 -2.59 6.78
CA LEU A 492 -23.05 -2.08 7.19
C LEU A 492 -22.52 -2.86 8.40
N GLY A 493 -21.25 -3.26 8.36
CA GLY A 493 -20.60 -4.02 9.43
C GLY A 493 -20.90 -5.52 9.45
N GLU A 494 -21.78 -6.03 8.59
CA GLU A 494 -22.00 -7.49 8.51
C GLU A 494 -20.77 -8.21 7.92
N SER A 495 -20.46 -9.38 8.49
CA SER A 495 -19.38 -10.26 8.02
C SER A 495 -19.65 -10.79 6.62
N VAL A 496 -18.62 -10.76 5.79
CA VAL A 496 -18.63 -11.27 4.43
C VAL A 496 -17.43 -12.14 4.14
N VAL A 497 -17.62 -13.11 3.23
CA VAL A 497 -16.58 -14.05 2.80
C VAL A 497 -16.45 -14.00 1.29
N VAL A 498 -15.28 -13.59 0.83
CA VAL A 498 -14.86 -13.56 -0.57
C VAL A 498 -14.34 -14.94 -0.93
N THR A 499 -14.85 -15.52 -2.03
CA THR A 499 -14.24 -16.73 -2.60
C THR A 499 -13.97 -16.55 -4.09
N GLY A 500 -12.80 -16.99 -4.56
CA GLY A 500 -12.49 -16.96 -5.98
C GLY A 500 -11.16 -17.63 -6.32
N TYR A 501 -10.92 -17.82 -7.60
CA TYR A 501 -9.65 -18.38 -8.09
C TYR A 501 -8.68 -17.24 -8.40
N PRO A 502 -7.51 -17.18 -7.75
CA PRO A 502 -6.50 -16.21 -8.11
C PRO A 502 -5.96 -16.49 -9.52
N LEU A 503 -5.51 -15.44 -10.24
CA LEU A 503 -4.76 -15.62 -11.49
C LEU A 503 -3.47 -16.39 -11.18
N ARG A 504 -3.18 -17.42 -11.98
CA ARG A 504 -2.00 -18.29 -11.82
C ARG A 504 -0.72 -17.44 -11.68
N GLY A 505 0.07 -17.74 -10.64
CA GLY A 505 1.41 -17.16 -10.44
C GLY A 505 1.67 -16.49 -9.08
N ILE A 506 0.65 -16.22 -8.25
CA ILE A 506 0.87 -15.43 -7.00
C ILE A 506 0.42 -16.16 -5.71
N LEU A 507 -0.60 -17.04 -5.77
CA LEU A 507 -1.10 -17.91 -4.68
C LEU A 507 -1.49 -19.28 -5.27
N GLY A 508 -1.65 -20.32 -4.44
CA GLY A 508 -1.89 -21.71 -4.90
C GLY A 508 -3.13 -21.87 -5.80
N ASP A 509 -3.16 -22.95 -6.59
CA ASP A 509 -4.18 -23.23 -7.64
C ASP A 509 -5.58 -23.60 -7.10
N GLY A 510 -5.81 -23.40 -5.81
CA GLY A 510 -7.08 -23.68 -5.13
C GLY A 510 -7.93 -22.42 -4.96
N LEU A 511 -9.24 -22.62 -4.77
CA LEU A 511 -10.18 -21.57 -4.39
C LEU A 511 -9.66 -20.83 -3.15
N ASN A 512 -9.37 -19.55 -3.29
CA ASN A 512 -8.94 -18.67 -2.22
C ASN A 512 -10.16 -18.15 -1.45
N VAL A 513 -10.00 -17.97 -0.14
CA VAL A 513 -11.05 -17.50 0.76
C VAL A 513 -10.49 -16.43 1.69
N SER A 514 -11.17 -15.28 1.74
CA SER A 514 -10.84 -14.18 2.64
C SER A 514 -12.10 -13.68 3.34
N GLU A 515 -11.97 -13.39 4.63
CA GLU A 515 -13.04 -12.83 5.45
C GLU A 515 -12.87 -11.32 5.56
N GLY A 516 -13.98 -10.61 5.73
CA GLY A 516 -14.00 -9.20 6.09
C GLY A 516 -15.40 -8.77 6.48
N ILE A 517 -15.67 -7.48 6.37
CA ILE A 517 -16.97 -6.86 6.65
C ILE A 517 -17.40 -5.97 5.50
N VAL A 518 -18.69 -5.67 5.43
CA VAL A 518 -19.19 -4.55 4.61
C VAL A 518 -18.78 -3.24 5.27
N SER A 519 -17.85 -2.52 4.64
CA SER A 519 -17.33 -1.24 5.12
C SER A 519 -18.15 -0.04 4.63
N ALA A 520 -18.88 -0.18 3.51
CA ALA A 520 -19.88 0.80 3.07
C ALA A 520 -20.98 0.16 2.21
N LEU A 521 -22.18 0.75 2.25
CA LEU A 521 -23.34 0.31 1.47
C LEU A 521 -23.43 0.93 0.07
N SER A 522 -22.40 1.67 -0.35
CA SER A 522 -22.27 2.23 -1.70
C SER A 522 -20.82 2.10 -2.18
N GLY A 523 -20.64 1.97 -3.50
CA GLY A 523 -19.32 1.95 -4.13
C GLY A 523 -18.69 3.33 -4.28
N MET A 524 -17.74 3.45 -5.21
CA MET A 524 -17.20 4.75 -5.62
C MET A 524 -18.34 5.68 -6.11
N ASP A 525 -18.19 6.99 -5.90
CA ASP A 525 -19.18 8.02 -6.26
C ASP A 525 -20.58 7.82 -5.64
N ASN A 526 -20.65 7.14 -4.49
CA ASN A 526 -21.90 6.77 -3.85
C ASN A 526 -22.79 5.88 -4.75
N ASP A 527 -22.19 5.09 -5.65
CA ASP A 527 -22.91 4.17 -6.51
C ASP A 527 -23.68 3.13 -5.68
N SER A 528 -24.99 3.26 -5.69
CA SER A 528 -25.91 2.45 -4.90
C SER A 528 -25.96 0.99 -5.34
N ARG A 529 -25.38 0.65 -6.50
CA ARG A 529 -25.29 -0.72 -7.03
C ARG A 529 -24.16 -1.54 -6.40
N HIS A 530 -23.23 -0.89 -5.71
CA HIS A 530 -22.01 -1.49 -5.20
C HIS A 530 -21.92 -1.48 -3.67
N LEU A 531 -21.08 -2.34 -3.11
CA LEU A 531 -20.66 -2.41 -1.72
C LEU A 531 -19.16 -2.14 -1.64
N GLN A 532 -18.72 -1.53 -0.54
CA GLN A 532 -17.32 -1.58 -0.14
C GLN A 532 -17.15 -2.68 0.92
N ILE A 533 -16.08 -3.45 0.80
CA ILE A 533 -15.73 -4.55 1.70
C ILE A 533 -14.28 -4.44 2.12
N SER A 534 -13.98 -4.86 3.35
CA SER A 534 -12.60 -4.97 3.86
C SER A 534 -11.93 -6.30 3.51
N ALA A 535 -12.71 -7.30 3.09
CA ALA A 535 -12.19 -8.61 2.73
C ALA A 535 -11.18 -8.50 1.57
N ALA A 536 -10.00 -9.12 1.71
CA ALA A 536 -8.93 -9.03 0.73
C ALA A 536 -9.35 -9.64 -0.62
N VAL A 537 -9.24 -8.89 -1.72
CA VAL A 537 -9.54 -9.37 -3.08
C VAL A 537 -8.26 -9.48 -3.89
N ASN A 538 -7.91 -10.70 -4.28
CA ASN A 538 -6.73 -10.97 -5.09
C ASN A 538 -7.03 -10.84 -6.59
N ALA A 539 -5.98 -10.63 -7.39
CA ALA A 539 -6.09 -10.64 -8.85
C ALA A 539 -6.66 -12.00 -9.30
N GLY A 540 -7.76 -12.01 -10.05
CA GLY A 540 -8.47 -13.23 -10.48
C GLY A 540 -9.75 -13.55 -9.71
N ASN A 541 -9.91 -13.00 -8.51
CA ASN A 541 -11.14 -13.17 -7.73
C ASN A 541 -12.35 -12.44 -8.36
N SER A 542 -12.13 -11.53 -9.32
CA SER A 542 -13.23 -10.80 -9.96
C SER A 542 -14.21 -11.74 -10.62
N GLY A 543 -15.50 -11.45 -10.46
CA GLY A 543 -16.62 -12.26 -10.92
C GLY A 543 -16.94 -13.41 -9.97
N GLY A 544 -16.16 -13.59 -8.89
CA GLY A 544 -16.43 -14.56 -7.84
C GLY A 544 -17.57 -14.15 -6.91
N PRO A 545 -18.13 -15.10 -6.15
CA PRO A 545 -19.20 -14.83 -5.21
C PRO A 545 -18.71 -14.17 -3.91
N LEU A 546 -19.46 -13.17 -3.45
CA LEU A 546 -19.39 -12.62 -2.09
C LEU A 546 -20.48 -13.27 -1.25
N HIS A 547 -20.10 -13.89 -0.13
CA HIS A 547 -21.02 -14.56 0.79
C HIS A 547 -21.24 -13.75 2.05
N ASP A 548 -22.37 -13.97 2.70
CA ASP A 548 -22.51 -13.71 4.13
C ASP A 548 -21.91 -14.86 4.98
N GLU A 549 -21.93 -14.69 6.31
CA GLU A 549 -21.50 -15.69 7.31
C GLU A 549 -22.30 -17.01 7.30
N LYS A 550 -23.34 -17.12 6.49
CA LYS A 550 -24.16 -18.34 6.30
C LYS A 550 -23.82 -19.05 4.99
N GLY A 551 -22.92 -18.46 4.19
CA GLY A 551 -22.53 -18.96 2.87
C GLY A 551 -23.58 -18.70 1.79
N LEU A 552 -24.41 -17.67 1.94
CA LEU A 552 -25.40 -17.23 0.95
C LEU A 552 -24.83 -16.07 0.14
N ILE A 553 -25.13 -16.01 -1.16
CA ILE A 553 -24.64 -14.94 -2.04
C ILE A 553 -25.32 -13.62 -1.68
N VAL A 554 -24.49 -12.60 -1.45
CA VAL A 554 -24.91 -11.21 -1.17
C VAL A 554 -24.33 -10.20 -2.16
N GLY A 555 -23.39 -10.64 -3.00
CA GLY A 555 -22.82 -9.82 -4.07
C GLY A 555 -21.83 -10.57 -4.95
N ILE A 556 -21.20 -9.83 -5.88
CA ILE A 556 -20.22 -10.34 -6.84
C ILE A 556 -18.97 -9.49 -6.74
N ILE A 557 -17.82 -10.13 -6.55
CA ILE A 557 -16.54 -9.47 -6.31
C ILE A 557 -16.08 -8.72 -7.56
N VAL A 558 -15.61 -7.47 -7.39
CA VAL A 558 -14.98 -6.67 -8.45
C VAL A 558 -13.54 -6.37 -8.03
N SER A 559 -12.56 -7.01 -8.65
CA SER A 559 -11.14 -6.75 -8.38
C SER A 559 -10.67 -5.54 -9.18
N LYS A 560 -10.33 -4.44 -8.48
CA LYS A 560 -9.73 -3.21 -9.02
C LYS A 560 -10.28 -2.79 -10.40
N ILE A 561 -11.32 -1.97 -10.39
CA ILE A 561 -11.58 -1.06 -11.52
C ILE A 561 -10.25 -0.35 -11.80
N ASN A 562 -9.80 -0.49 -13.05
CA ASN A 562 -8.52 -0.05 -13.56
C ASN A 562 -8.05 1.23 -12.84
N ALA A 563 -7.01 1.13 -12.00
CA ALA A 563 -6.55 2.23 -11.15
C ALA A 563 -6.27 3.51 -11.95
N VAL A 564 -5.99 3.38 -13.25
CA VAL A 564 -5.77 4.48 -14.19
C VAL A 564 -7.08 5.14 -14.67
N LYS A 565 -8.21 4.41 -14.75
CA LYS A 565 -9.54 5.00 -14.98
C LYS A 565 -10.13 5.58 -13.69
N SER A 566 -9.93 4.93 -12.54
CA SER A 566 -10.40 5.41 -11.23
C SER A 566 -9.61 6.61 -10.71
N ALA A 567 -8.29 6.64 -10.91
CA ALA A 567 -7.46 7.80 -10.53
C ALA A 567 -7.72 9.03 -11.41
N LYS A 568 -8.20 8.84 -12.65
CA LYS A 568 -8.55 9.97 -13.55
C LYS A 568 -9.83 10.68 -13.15
N VAL A 569 -10.71 10.07 -12.35
CA VAL A 569 -12.04 10.60 -12.06
C VAL A 569 -12.14 11.20 -10.65
N LEU A 570 -11.47 10.64 -9.64
CA LEU A 570 -11.79 10.96 -8.24
C LEU A 570 -10.73 11.64 -7.38
N GLY A 571 -9.47 11.74 -7.82
CA GLY A 571 -8.45 12.42 -7.02
C GLY A 571 -8.04 11.72 -5.71
N ASP A 572 -8.82 10.77 -5.17
CA ASP A 572 -8.45 9.89 -4.06
C ASP A 572 -9.20 8.54 -4.16
N VAL A 573 -8.45 7.44 -4.05
CA VAL A 573 -8.99 6.10 -3.78
C VAL A 573 -8.51 5.72 -2.38
N VAL A 574 -9.42 5.31 -1.50
CA VAL A 574 -9.05 4.71 -0.21
C VAL A 574 -8.21 3.46 -0.51
N GLN A 575 -6.91 3.51 -0.20
CA GLN A 575 -6.04 2.34 -0.30
C GLN A 575 -6.63 1.22 0.57
N GLY A 576 -6.92 0.07 -0.05
CA GLY A 576 -7.47 -1.11 0.62
C GLY A 576 -9.00 -1.31 0.52
N ALA A 577 -9.76 -0.39 -0.09
CA ALA A 577 -11.17 -0.61 -0.35
C ALA A 577 -11.39 -1.59 -1.51
N ASN A 578 -11.96 -2.76 -1.22
CA ASN A 578 -12.40 -3.72 -2.22
C ASN A 578 -13.89 -3.55 -2.48
N PHE A 579 -14.36 -3.90 -3.68
CA PHE A 579 -15.74 -3.66 -4.10
C PHE A 579 -16.46 -4.95 -4.48
N ALA A 580 -17.78 -4.93 -4.32
CA ALA A 580 -18.66 -5.95 -4.85
C ALA A 580 -19.93 -5.33 -5.43
N ILE A 581 -20.46 -5.89 -6.51
CA ILE A 581 -21.80 -5.56 -7.02
C ILE A 581 -22.81 -6.18 -6.06
N LYS A 582 -23.84 -5.42 -5.65
CA LYS A 582 -24.90 -5.90 -4.77
C LYS A 582 -25.68 -7.03 -5.44
N GLN A 583 -26.16 -7.99 -4.63
CA GLN A 583 -27.08 -9.01 -5.12
C GLN A 583 -28.29 -8.42 -5.84
N SER A 584 -28.86 -7.29 -5.40
CA SER A 584 -30.03 -6.68 -6.06
C SER A 584 -29.78 -6.40 -7.54
N THR A 585 -28.61 -5.83 -7.87
CA THR A 585 -28.21 -5.55 -9.25
C THR A 585 -28.02 -6.85 -10.04
N ALA A 586 -27.39 -7.86 -9.42
CA ALA A 586 -27.23 -9.18 -10.03
C ALA A 586 -28.58 -9.87 -10.32
N LEU A 587 -29.51 -9.81 -9.38
CA LEU A 587 -30.84 -10.42 -9.50
C LEU A 587 -31.68 -9.73 -10.59
N SER A 588 -31.61 -8.39 -10.70
CA SER A 588 -32.24 -7.66 -11.81
C SER A 588 -31.70 -8.11 -13.18
N PHE A 589 -30.37 -8.29 -13.29
CA PHE A 589 -29.73 -8.78 -14.52
C PHE A 589 -30.16 -10.22 -14.85
N LEU A 590 -30.22 -11.11 -13.86
CA LEU A 590 -30.71 -12.49 -14.05
C LEU A 590 -32.19 -12.53 -14.46
N GLY A 591 -33.03 -11.69 -13.85
CA GLY A 591 -34.44 -11.57 -14.20
C GLY A 591 -34.67 -11.08 -15.63
N ALA A 592 -33.91 -10.07 -16.07
CA ALA A 592 -33.95 -9.56 -17.44
C ALA A 592 -33.56 -10.60 -18.49
N ASN A 593 -32.77 -11.61 -18.11
CA ASN A 593 -32.33 -12.71 -18.97
C ASN A 593 -33.11 -14.02 -18.72
N SER A 594 -34.23 -13.96 -18.00
CA SER A 594 -35.10 -15.11 -17.71
C SER A 594 -34.38 -16.30 -17.06
N VAL A 595 -33.37 -16.04 -16.23
CA VAL A 595 -32.62 -17.09 -15.53
C VAL A 595 -33.33 -17.48 -14.24
N ASN A 596 -33.71 -18.74 -14.12
CA ASN A 596 -34.23 -19.30 -12.87
C ASN A 596 -33.09 -19.54 -11.88
N TYR A 597 -33.00 -18.74 -10.81
CA TYR A 597 -32.04 -18.89 -9.71
C TYR A 597 -32.74 -19.26 -8.40
N ALA A 598 -31.97 -19.70 -7.39
CA ALA A 598 -32.52 -20.15 -6.11
C ALA A 598 -32.12 -19.24 -4.94
N PHE A 599 -33.04 -19.08 -3.99
CA PHE A 599 -32.80 -18.47 -2.70
C PHE A 599 -32.67 -19.53 -1.60
N ASN A 600 -32.02 -19.18 -0.49
CA ASN A 600 -32.03 -20.00 0.71
C ASN A 600 -31.93 -19.09 1.95
N GLU A 601 -32.53 -19.55 3.05
CA GLU A 601 -32.62 -18.86 4.32
C GLU A 601 -31.99 -19.74 5.40
N LYS A 602 -30.65 -19.77 5.42
CA LYS A 602 -29.93 -20.49 6.48
C LYS A 602 -30.04 -19.71 7.78
N SER A 603 -30.44 -20.40 8.86
CA SER A 603 -30.61 -19.79 10.18
C SER A 603 -29.33 -19.76 11.01
N LYS A 604 -28.34 -20.63 10.71
CA LYS A 604 -27.09 -20.75 11.48
C LYS A 604 -25.88 -20.27 10.68
N LYS A 605 -25.03 -19.47 11.33
CA LYS A 605 -23.67 -19.16 10.85
C LYS A 605 -22.91 -20.47 10.65
N ILE A 606 -22.08 -20.53 9.62
CA ILE A 606 -21.24 -21.70 9.34
C ILE A 606 -19.78 -21.29 9.27
N ASN A 607 -18.89 -22.21 9.64
CA ASN A 607 -17.45 -21.96 9.60
C ASN A 607 -17.02 -21.62 8.16
N ILE A 608 -16.10 -20.66 8.02
CA ILE A 608 -15.49 -20.23 6.77
C ILE A 608 -14.97 -21.42 5.95
N SER A 609 -14.38 -22.43 6.59
CA SER A 609 -13.91 -23.64 5.91
C SER A 609 -15.04 -24.41 5.21
N LYS A 610 -16.25 -24.42 5.80
CA LYS A 610 -17.46 -25.03 5.21
C LYS A 610 -18.04 -24.16 4.09
N ILE A 611 -17.97 -22.83 4.22
CA ILE A 611 -18.32 -21.90 3.13
C ILE A 611 -17.39 -22.15 1.94
N ALA A 612 -16.09 -22.24 2.18
CA ALA A 612 -15.07 -22.55 1.18
C ALA A 612 -15.33 -23.89 0.48
N GLU A 613 -15.60 -24.95 1.24
CA GLU A 613 -15.87 -26.29 0.72
C GLU A 613 -17.15 -26.32 -0.14
N ALA A 614 -18.20 -25.61 0.28
CA ALA A 614 -19.41 -25.46 -0.51
C ALA A 614 -19.16 -24.66 -1.80
N ALA A 615 -18.43 -23.54 -1.69
CA ALA A 615 -18.13 -22.66 -2.81
C ALA A 615 -17.31 -23.32 -3.91
N LYS A 616 -16.40 -24.25 -3.56
CA LYS A 616 -15.64 -25.05 -4.54
C LYS A 616 -16.52 -25.82 -5.53
N LYS A 617 -17.76 -26.16 -5.15
CA LYS A 617 -18.66 -26.98 -5.98
C LYS A 617 -19.35 -26.19 -7.10
N TYR A 618 -19.50 -24.87 -6.94
CA TYR A 618 -20.22 -24.03 -7.90
C TYR A 618 -19.39 -22.87 -8.44
N THR A 619 -18.24 -22.57 -7.84
CA THR A 619 -17.31 -21.52 -8.33
C THR A 619 -16.41 -22.11 -9.40
N VAL A 620 -16.23 -21.38 -10.49
CA VAL A 620 -15.47 -21.81 -11.67
C VAL A 620 -14.40 -20.77 -12.04
N LEU A 621 -13.31 -21.24 -12.63
CA LEU A 621 -12.29 -20.39 -13.25
C LEU A 621 -12.77 -20.00 -14.65
N ILE A 622 -12.74 -18.71 -14.97
CA ILE A 622 -13.01 -18.20 -16.32
C ILE A 622 -11.68 -18.01 -17.04
N GLU A 623 -11.59 -18.55 -18.24
CA GLU A 623 -10.42 -18.48 -19.09
C GLU A 623 -10.78 -17.93 -20.46
N CYS A 624 -9.80 -17.34 -21.14
CA CYS A 624 -10.01 -16.73 -22.45
C CYS A 624 -8.88 -17.05 -23.42
N GLN A 625 -9.24 -17.16 -24.71
CA GLN A 625 -8.31 -17.24 -25.83
C GLN A 625 -8.20 -15.90 -26.56
#